data_AF-A0A970CMU3-F1
#
_entry.id   AF-A0A970CMU3-F1
#
_cell.length_a   1.000
_cell.length_b   1.000
_cell.length_c   1.000
_cell.angle_alpha   90.00
_cell.angle_beta   90.00
_cell.angle_gamma   90.00
#
_symmetry.space_group_name_H-M   'P 1'
#
loop_
_entity.id
_entity.type
_entity.pdbx_description
1 polymer ?
#
loop_
_entity_poly.entity_id
_entity_poly.type
_entity_poly.pdbx_seq_one_letter_code
_entity_poly.pdbx_strand_id
1 'polypeptide(L)'
;MQIKRQRISMYLIMFGWLILFGANSIVLALLPKSNVLPVVLPIALLVSLLVMIVLNKSLVPDDMIKISEKDILISKILSYISVLLMAILILFDLIVKNAELNFIVTIVAASLLVATGIFGAVYFGIITFRKPKNPFQPPQDVVDADFEEKGPNLPS
;
A
#
# COMPACT_ATOMS: atom_id res chain seq x y z
N MET A 1 11.49 11.01 6.27
CA MET A 1 10.70 10.47 7.40
C MET A 1 11.02 9.00 7.59
N GLN A 2 10.95 8.45 8.81
CA GLN A 2 11.08 7.00 9.04
C GLN A 2 9.71 6.38 9.31
N ILE A 3 9.48 5.17 8.81
CA ILE A 3 8.22 4.46 8.96
C ILE A 3 8.48 2.95 9.08
N LYS A 4 7.65 2.24 9.84
CA LYS A 4 7.75 0.78 9.98
C LYS A 4 7.51 0.11 8.63
N ARG A 5 8.35 -0.86 8.24
CA ARG A 5 8.19 -1.67 7.03
C ARG A 5 6.85 -2.37 6.99
N GLN A 6 6.37 -2.86 8.14
CA GLN A 6 5.04 -3.44 8.28
C GLN A 6 3.93 -2.51 7.76
N ARG A 7 4.01 -1.19 8.03
CA ARG A 7 3.02 -0.23 7.55
C ARG A 7 3.07 -0.07 6.03
N ILE A 8 4.25 -0.16 5.43
CA ILE A 8 4.39 -0.11 3.97
C ILE A 8 3.88 -1.39 3.31
N SER A 9 4.18 -2.54 3.92
CA SER A 9 3.63 -3.81 3.49
C SER A 9 2.09 -3.88 3.62
N MET A 10 1.50 -3.19 4.62
CA MET A 10 0.04 -3.05 4.68
C MET A 10 -0.52 -2.34 3.44
N TYR A 11 0.15 -1.31 2.91
CA TYR A 11 -0.27 -0.70 1.65
C TYR A 11 -0.18 -1.70 0.50
N LEU A 12 0.90 -2.47 0.41
CA LEU A 12 1.06 -3.51 -0.61
C LEU A 12 -0.10 -4.52 -0.57
N ILE A 13 -0.48 -4.98 0.63
CA ILE A 13 -1.61 -5.91 0.82
C ILE A 13 -2.93 -5.27 0.42
N MET A 14 -3.18 -4.02 0.82
CA MET A 14 -4.41 -3.32 0.46
C MET A 14 -4.50 -3.14 -1.07
N PHE A 15 -3.43 -2.73 -1.73
CA PHE A 15 -3.42 -2.60 -3.19
C PHE A 15 -3.53 -3.94 -3.91
N GLY A 16 -2.87 -4.99 -3.42
CA GLY A 16 -3.05 -6.35 -3.94
C GLY A 16 -4.49 -6.85 -3.79
N TRP A 17 -5.13 -6.54 -2.66
CA TRP A 17 -6.53 -6.89 -2.44
C TRP A 17 -7.47 -6.12 -3.37
N LEU A 18 -7.20 -4.84 -3.66
CA LEU A 18 -7.99 -4.07 -4.63
C LEU A 18 -7.95 -4.67 -6.04
N ILE A 19 -6.82 -5.24 -6.45
CA ILE A 19 -6.73 -6.00 -7.72
C ILE A 19 -7.69 -7.18 -7.69
N LEU A 20 -7.67 -7.98 -6.61
CA LEU A 20 -8.55 -9.13 -6.47
C LEU A 20 -10.02 -8.71 -6.43
N PHE A 21 -10.35 -7.64 -5.69
CA PHE A 21 -11.70 -7.10 -5.62
C PHE A 21 -12.19 -6.62 -6.98
N GLY A 22 -11.41 -5.81 -7.70
CA GLY A 22 -11.79 -5.33 -9.04
C GLY A 22 -11.93 -6.46 -10.06
N ALA A 23 -11.00 -7.41 -10.10
CA ALA A 23 -11.11 -8.58 -10.96
C ALA A 23 -12.37 -9.41 -10.64
N ASN A 24 -12.70 -9.56 -9.35
CA ASN A 24 -13.90 -10.26 -8.92
C ASN A 24 -15.18 -9.52 -9.33
N SER A 25 -15.23 -8.19 -9.20
CA SER A 25 -16.36 -7.39 -9.66
C SER A 25 -16.62 -7.55 -11.15
N ILE A 26 -15.56 -7.65 -11.98
CA ILE A 26 -15.70 -7.93 -13.42
C ILE A 26 -16.32 -9.31 -13.65
N VAL A 27 -15.80 -10.34 -12.97
CA VAL A 27 -16.33 -11.70 -13.09
C VAL A 27 -17.80 -11.76 -12.65
N LEU A 28 -18.15 -11.11 -11.55
CA LEU A 28 -19.51 -11.07 -11.04
C LEU A 28 -20.46 -10.31 -11.97
N ALA A 29 -20.00 -9.25 -12.62
CA ALA A 29 -20.80 -8.50 -13.59
C ALA A 29 -21.14 -9.33 -14.84
N LEU A 30 -20.31 -10.33 -15.17
CA LEU A 30 -20.53 -11.24 -16.30
C LEU A 30 -21.44 -12.43 -15.95
N LEU A 31 -21.70 -12.69 -14.67
CA LEU A 31 -22.48 -13.85 -14.23
C LEU A 31 -23.96 -13.48 -13.99
N PRO A 32 -24.89 -14.42 -14.21
CA PRO A 32 -26.29 -14.20 -13.88
C PRO A 32 -26.48 -14.06 -12.35
N LYS A 33 -27.29 -13.06 -11.95
CA LYS A 33 -27.52 -12.66 -10.55
C LYS A 33 -28.22 -13.72 -9.68
N SER A 34 -28.72 -14.81 -10.27
CA SER A 34 -29.37 -15.93 -9.56
C SER A 34 -28.39 -16.88 -8.87
N ASN A 35 -27.09 -16.74 -9.12
CA ASN A 35 -26.07 -17.58 -8.50
C ASN A 35 -25.80 -17.17 -7.04
N VAL A 36 -25.26 -18.11 -6.25
CA VAL A 36 -24.81 -17.85 -4.85
C VAL A 36 -23.44 -17.14 -4.81
N LEU A 37 -22.67 -17.23 -5.90
CA LEU A 37 -21.34 -16.64 -6.07
C LEU A 37 -21.24 -15.13 -5.77
N PRO A 38 -22.19 -14.25 -6.19
CA PRO A 38 -22.18 -12.83 -5.87
C PRO A 38 -22.25 -12.50 -4.37
N VAL A 39 -22.73 -13.43 -3.54
CA VAL A 39 -22.77 -13.26 -2.08
C VAL A 39 -21.53 -13.85 -1.43
N VAL A 40 -21.09 -15.04 -1.86
CA VAL A 40 -19.97 -15.76 -1.24
C VAL A 40 -18.62 -15.12 -1.57
N LEU A 41 -18.41 -14.66 -2.81
CA LEU A 41 -17.12 -14.13 -3.25
C LEU A 41 -16.71 -12.85 -2.51
N PRO A 42 -17.58 -11.85 -2.30
CA PRO A 42 -17.24 -10.67 -1.50
C PRO A 42 -16.88 -11.02 -0.05
N ILE A 43 -17.59 -11.96 0.57
CA ILE A 43 -17.30 -12.42 1.94
C ILE A 43 -15.94 -13.12 1.99
N ALA A 44 -15.66 -14.02 1.04
CA ALA A 44 -14.38 -14.70 0.94
C ALA A 44 -13.23 -13.71 0.73
N LEU A 45 -13.43 -12.65 -0.06
CA LEU A 45 -12.46 -11.58 -0.25
C LEU A 45 -12.24 -10.76 1.03
N LEU A 46 -13.28 -10.45 1.80
CA LEU A 46 -13.11 -9.77 3.08
C LEU A 46 -12.33 -10.63 4.09
N VAL A 47 -12.65 -11.92 4.16
CA VAL A 47 -11.91 -12.87 5.02
C VAL A 47 -10.44 -12.96 4.57
N SER A 48 -10.17 -13.02 3.26
CA SER A 48 -8.80 -13.08 2.75
C SER A 48 -8.00 -11.81 3.08
N LEU A 49 -8.63 -10.63 3.04
CA LEU A 49 -8.00 -9.38 3.48
C LEU A 49 -7.61 -9.45 4.96
N LEU A 50 -8.53 -9.88 5.82
CA LEU A 50 -8.25 -9.99 7.26
C LEU A 50 -7.10 -10.96 7.55
N VAL A 51 -7.10 -12.12 6.88
CA VAL A 51 -6.00 -13.10 7.00
C VAL A 51 -4.68 -12.49 6.54
N MET A 52 -4.64 -11.79 5.39
CA MET A 52 -3.43 -11.13 4.91
C MET A 52 -2.92 -10.05 5.87
N ILE A 53 -3.81 -9.27 6.48
CA ILE A 53 -3.46 -8.25 7.48
C ILE A 53 -2.82 -8.89 8.72
N VAL A 54 -3.38 -10.00 9.22
CA VAL A 54 -2.83 -10.72 10.37
C VAL A 54 -1.46 -11.31 10.02
N LEU A 55 -1.36 -11.99 8.87
CA LEU A 55 -0.11 -12.58 8.38
C LEU A 55 1.00 -11.55 8.19
N ASN A 56 0.67 -10.32 7.76
CA ASN A 56 1.65 -9.25 7.60
C ASN A 56 2.43 -8.96 8.88
N LYS A 57 1.75 -8.97 10.04
CA LYS A 57 2.41 -8.73 11.34
C LYS A 57 3.39 -9.84 11.70
N SER A 58 3.11 -11.08 11.30
CA SER A 58 3.97 -12.23 11.57
C SER A 58 5.10 -12.41 10.56
N LEU A 59 4.88 -12.04 9.29
CA LEU A 59 5.80 -12.34 8.18
C LEU A 59 6.75 -11.18 7.86
N VAL A 60 6.34 -9.93 8.13
CA VAL A 60 7.15 -8.75 7.78
C VAL A 60 7.93 -8.28 9.01
N PRO A 61 9.26 -8.14 8.89
CA PRO A 61 10.10 -7.63 9.97
C PRO A 61 9.60 -6.27 10.50
N ASP A 62 9.67 -6.09 11.82
CA ASP A 62 9.35 -4.82 12.47
C ASP A 62 10.56 -3.87 12.47
N ASP A 63 11.06 -3.53 11.28
CA ASP A 63 12.18 -2.61 11.08
C ASP A 63 11.74 -1.30 10.43
N MET A 64 12.61 -0.29 10.52
CA MET A 64 12.34 1.05 10.03
C MET A 64 12.95 1.28 8.65
N ILE A 65 12.15 1.78 7.72
CA ILE A 65 12.61 2.18 6.38
C ILE A 65 12.42 3.67 6.17
N LYS A 66 13.34 4.27 5.41
CA LYS A 66 13.30 5.71 5.07
C LYS A 66 12.32 5.90 3.92
N ILE A 67 11.32 6.74 4.16
CA ILE A 67 10.32 7.13 3.17
C ILE A 67 10.41 8.64 2.91
N SER A 68 10.21 9.04 1.66
CA SER A 68 10.11 10.45 1.29
C SER A 68 8.69 10.98 1.55
N GLU A 69 8.54 12.29 1.75
CA GLU A 69 7.22 12.90 1.87
C GLU A 69 6.38 12.73 0.60
N LYS A 70 7.04 12.68 -0.56
CA LYS A 70 6.40 12.41 -1.85
C LYS A 70 5.75 11.03 -1.86
N ASP A 71 6.42 10.02 -1.30
CA ASP A 71 5.88 8.64 -1.26
C ASP A 71 4.63 8.57 -0.37
N ILE A 72 4.57 9.35 0.72
CA ILE A 72 3.40 9.46 1.60
C ILE A 72 2.26 10.20 0.89
N LEU A 73 2.56 11.25 0.13
CA LEU A 73 1.56 11.96 -0.65
C LEU A 73 0.95 11.04 -1.72
N ILE A 74 1.78 10.29 -2.42
CA ILE A 74 1.36 9.29 -3.41
C ILE A 74 0.46 8.24 -2.75
N SER A 75 0.84 7.72 -1.56
CA SER A 75 0.01 6.73 -0.86
C SER A 75 -1.39 7.26 -0.53
N LYS A 76 -1.49 8.51 -0.08
CA LYS A 76 -2.77 9.17 0.22
C LYS A 76 -3.62 9.34 -1.03
N ILE A 77 -3.04 9.87 -2.11
CA ILE A 77 -3.75 10.09 -3.38
C ILE A 77 -4.28 8.77 -3.93
N LEU A 78 -3.43 7.74 -4.01
CA LEU A 78 -3.85 6.42 -4.47
C LEU A 78 -4.95 5.83 -3.59
N SER A 79 -4.83 5.97 -2.26
CA SER A 79 -5.86 5.49 -1.33
C SER A 79 -7.20 6.20 -1.55
N TYR A 80 -7.20 7.52 -1.74
CA TYR A 80 -8.43 8.27 -2.00
C TYR A 80 -9.09 7.88 -3.33
N ILE A 81 -8.29 7.71 -4.40
CA ILE A 81 -8.80 7.25 -5.69
C ILE A 81 -9.40 5.85 -5.53
N SER A 82 -8.74 4.93 -4.84
CA SER A 82 -9.25 3.57 -4.61
C SER A 82 -10.55 3.55 -3.82
N VAL A 83 -10.66 4.33 -2.74
CA VAL A 83 -11.91 4.43 -1.95
C VAL A 83 -13.04 5.01 -2.79
N LEU A 84 -12.76 6.04 -3.59
CA LEU A 84 -13.74 6.62 -4.50
C LEU A 84 -14.24 5.59 -5.53
N LEU A 85 -13.34 4.86 -6.19
CA LEU A 85 -13.70 3.83 -7.16
C LEU A 85 -14.50 2.67 -6.53
N MET A 86 -14.13 2.24 -5.32
CA MET A 86 -14.92 1.25 -4.57
C MET A 86 -16.31 1.78 -4.22
N ALA A 87 -16.41 3.03 -3.77
CA ALA A 87 -17.70 3.65 -3.46
C ALA A 87 -18.59 3.76 -4.71
N ILE A 88 -18.02 4.12 -5.87
CA ILE A 88 -18.73 4.11 -7.15
C ILE A 88 -19.28 2.72 -7.44
N LEU A 89 -18.46 1.65 -7.34
CA LEU A 89 -18.90 0.28 -7.59
C LEU A 89 -20.06 -0.15 -6.66
N ILE A 90 -19.95 0.13 -5.36
CA ILE A 90 -20.98 -0.25 -4.38
C ILE A 90 -22.26 0.57 -4.56
N LEU A 91 -22.14 1.89 -4.76
CA LEU A 91 -23.30 2.77 -4.87
C LEU A 91 -24.04 2.61 -6.21
N PHE A 92 -23.31 2.40 -7.31
CA PHE A 92 -23.96 2.21 -8.62
C PHE A 92 -24.77 0.92 -8.68
N ASP A 93 -24.29 -0.18 -8.09
CA ASP A 93 -25.07 -1.42 -8.06
C ASP A 93 -26.35 -1.30 -7.21
N LEU A 94 -26.38 -0.38 -6.24
CA LEU A 94 -27.56 -0.09 -5.42
C LEU A 94 -28.55 0.88 -6.08
N ILE A 95 -28.06 1.90 -6.80
CA ILE A 95 -28.89 3.01 -7.31
C ILE A 95 -29.37 2.74 -8.74
N VAL A 96 -28.51 2.17 -9.60
CA VAL A 96 -28.78 2.07 -11.03
C VAL A 96 -29.53 0.79 -11.35
N LYS A 97 -30.83 0.92 -11.60
CA LYS A 97 -31.70 -0.20 -12.01
C LYS A 97 -31.54 -0.61 -13.47
N ASN A 98 -30.88 0.22 -14.30
CA ASN A 98 -30.57 -0.12 -15.68
C ASN A 98 -29.38 -1.09 -15.72
N ALA A 99 -29.61 -2.32 -16.19
CA ALA A 99 -28.61 -3.38 -16.18
C ALA A 99 -27.41 -3.08 -17.10
N GLU A 100 -27.63 -2.48 -18.27
CA GLU A 100 -26.56 -2.17 -19.23
C GLU A 100 -25.65 -1.06 -18.71
N LEU A 101 -26.24 0.01 -18.17
CA LEU A 101 -25.46 1.10 -17.57
C LEU A 101 -24.69 0.62 -16.34
N ASN A 102 -25.31 -0.19 -15.48
CA ASN A 102 -24.64 -0.78 -14.32
C ASN A 102 -23.46 -1.67 -14.74
N PHE A 103 -23.64 -2.50 -15.78
CA PHE A 103 -22.58 -3.32 -16.33
C PHE A 103 -21.39 -2.49 -16.83
N ILE A 104 -21.64 -1.47 -17.65
CA ILE A 104 -20.57 -0.61 -18.20
C ILE A 104 -19.81 0.09 -17.08
N VAL A 105 -20.51 0.71 -16.14
CA VAL A 105 -19.87 1.42 -15.03
C VAL A 105 -19.08 0.46 -14.16
N THR A 106 -19.60 -0.75 -13.91
CA THR A 106 -18.90 -1.79 -13.15
C THR A 106 -17.60 -2.18 -13.83
N ILE A 107 -17.63 -2.47 -15.14
CA ILE A 107 -16.43 -2.83 -15.90
C ILE A 107 -15.38 -1.71 -15.86
N VAL A 108 -15.80 -0.46 -16.10
CA VAL A 108 -14.88 0.69 -16.14
C VAL A 108 -14.28 0.95 -14.77
N ALA A 109 -15.11 1.07 -13.72
CA ALA A 109 -14.64 1.37 -12.37
C ALA A 109 -13.78 0.24 -11.80
N ALA A 110 -14.14 -1.02 -12.06
CA ALA A 110 -13.35 -2.17 -11.63
C ALA A 110 -12.00 -2.26 -12.37
N SER A 111 -11.96 -1.96 -13.67
CA SER A 111 -10.71 -1.93 -14.44
C SER A 111 -9.77 -0.83 -13.95
N LEU A 112 -10.31 0.37 -13.64
CA LEU A 112 -9.54 1.45 -13.02
C LEU A 112 -9.05 1.08 -11.62
N LEU A 113 -9.85 0.34 -10.86
CA LEU A 113 -9.46 -0.16 -9.54
C LEU A 113 -8.28 -1.15 -9.65
N VAL A 114 -8.35 -2.08 -10.60
CA VAL A 114 -7.26 -3.02 -10.90
C VAL A 114 -5.99 -2.28 -11.29
N ALA A 115 -6.08 -1.30 -12.20
CA ALA A 115 -4.93 -0.50 -12.63
C ALA A 115 -4.29 0.28 -11.45
N THR A 116 -5.13 0.90 -10.60
CA THR A 116 -4.68 1.61 -9.39
C THR A 116 -4.01 0.65 -8.40
N GLY A 117 -4.60 -0.54 -8.21
CA GLY A 117 -4.05 -1.61 -7.39
C GLY A 117 -2.70 -2.09 -7.90
N ILE A 118 -2.54 -2.33 -9.21
CA ILE A 118 -1.27 -2.74 -9.81
C ILE A 118 -0.20 -1.66 -9.60
N PHE A 119 -0.52 -0.40 -9.91
CA PHE A 119 0.42 0.70 -9.74
C PHE A 119 0.86 0.84 -8.29
N GLY A 120 -0.09 0.84 -7.35
CA GLY A 120 0.19 0.89 -5.92
C GLY A 120 1.02 -0.30 -5.44
N ALA A 121 0.67 -1.52 -5.84
CA ALA A 121 1.37 -2.73 -5.44
C ALA A 121 2.82 -2.76 -5.94
N VAL A 122 3.06 -2.41 -7.21
CA VAL A 122 4.41 -2.33 -7.77
C VAL A 122 5.22 -1.26 -7.04
N TYR A 123 4.65 -0.06 -6.89
CA TYR A 123 5.33 1.07 -6.26
C TYR A 123 5.72 0.79 -4.80
N PHE A 124 4.77 0.32 -3.97
CA PHE A 124 5.05 -0.01 -2.57
C PHE A 124 5.83 -1.31 -2.41
N GLY A 125 5.75 -2.22 -3.37
CA GLY A 125 6.63 -3.39 -3.45
C GLY A 125 8.09 -2.96 -3.54
N ILE A 126 8.43 -2.09 -4.50
CA ILE A 126 9.79 -1.53 -4.66
C ILE A 126 10.26 -0.88 -3.36
N ILE A 127 9.41 -0.10 -2.69
CA ILE A 127 9.76 0.56 -1.42
C ILE A 127 9.98 -0.45 -0.29
N THR A 128 9.16 -1.51 -0.20
CA THR A 128 9.26 -2.55 0.83
C THR A 128 10.55 -3.35 0.73
N PHE A 129 11.06 -3.55 -0.49
CA PHE A 129 12.33 -4.25 -0.74
C PHE A 129 13.57 -3.36 -0.65
N ARG A 130 13.42 -2.04 -0.44
CA ARG A 130 14.59 -1.18 -0.16
C ARG A 130 15.28 -1.67 1.11
N LYS A 131 16.62 -1.71 1.07
CA LYS A 131 17.42 -2.13 2.22
C LYS A 131 17.02 -1.30 3.46
N PRO A 132 16.85 -1.94 4.63
CA PRO A 132 16.64 -1.19 5.85
C PRO A 132 17.83 -0.28 6.07
N LYS A 133 17.58 0.95 6.51
CA LYS A 133 18.70 1.78 6.97
C LYS A 133 19.10 1.20 8.33
N ASN A 134 20.31 0.67 8.45
CA ASN A 134 20.83 0.22 9.73
C ASN A 134 20.58 1.32 10.78
N PRO A 135 19.88 1.03 11.89
CA PRO A 135 19.66 2.01 12.94
C PRO A 135 20.97 2.41 13.64
N PHE A 136 22.05 1.67 13.39
CA PHE A 136 23.42 1.98 13.78
C PHE A 136 24.26 2.28 12.54
N GLN A 137 24.20 3.52 12.03
CA GLN A 137 25.45 4.10 11.56
C GLN A 137 26.13 4.59 12.86
N PRO A 138 27.27 4.03 13.30
CA PRO A 138 28.07 4.70 14.31
C PRO A 138 28.34 6.12 13.79
N PRO A 139 28.42 7.13 14.67
CA PRO A 139 28.62 8.51 14.26
C PRO A 139 29.81 8.58 13.31
N GLN A 140 29.53 8.82 12.02
CA GLN A 140 30.53 9.33 11.10
C GLN A 140 30.69 10.80 11.46
N ASP A 141 31.95 11.20 11.59
CA ASP A 141 32.44 12.46 12.14
C ASP A 141 32.57 12.49 13.67
N VAL A 142 33.39 11.59 14.23
CA VAL A 142 34.38 12.10 15.18
C VAL A 142 35.36 12.87 14.30
N VAL A 143 35.12 14.17 14.14
CA VAL A 143 36.20 15.08 13.80
C VAL A 143 37.18 14.91 14.96
N ASP A 144 38.26 14.19 14.75
CA ASP A 144 39.40 14.24 15.65
C ASP A 144 39.73 15.71 15.76
N ALA A 145 39.38 16.33 16.89
CA ALA A 145 39.85 17.65 17.18
C ALA A 145 41.37 17.49 17.25
N ASP A 146 42.07 17.99 16.22
CA ASP A 146 43.50 18.21 16.28
C ASP A 146 43.73 19.09 17.51
N PHE A 147 44.06 18.46 18.63
CA PHE A 147 44.60 19.16 19.78
C PHE A 147 45.96 19.68 19.31
N GLU A 148 46.01 20.96 18.93
CA GLU A 148 47.26 21.69 18.87
C GLU A 148 47.97 21.48 20.22
N GLU A 149 49.03 20.67 20.23
CA GLU A 149 50.01 20.67 21.31
C GLU A 149 50.67 22.06 21.33
N LYS A 150 50.05 23.02 22.02
CA LYS A 150 50.77 24.18 22.51
C LYS A 150 51.65 23.73 23.65
N GLY A 151 52.85 23.27 23.30
CA GLY A 151 53.93 23.06 24.26
C GLY A 151 54.15 24.34 25.09
N PRO A 152 54.49 24.22 26.38
CA PRO A 152 54.81 25.39 27.20
C PRO A 152 56.13 26.01 26.71
N ASN A 153 56.06 27.22 26.14
CA ASN A 153 57.22 28.09 26.00
C ASN A 153 57.67 28.50 27.40
N LEU A 154 58.69 27.82 27.93
CA LEU A 154 59.44 28.26 29.10
C LEU A 154 60.41 29.38 28.67
N PRO A 155 60.35 30.58 29.27
CA PRO A 155 61.38 31.59 29.07
C PRO A 155 62.66 31.17 29.81
N SER A 156 63.78 31.28 29.10
CA SER A 156 65.16 31.08 29.57
C SER A 156 65.59 32.10 30.62
#